data_AF-A0A940CDV7-F1
#
_entry.id   AF-A0A940CDV7-F1
#
_cell.length_a   1.000
_cell.length_b   1.000
_cell.length_c   1.000
_cell.angle_alpha   90.00
_cell.angle_beta   90.00
_cell.angle_gamma   90.00
#
_symmetry.space_group_name_H-M   'P 1'
#
loop_
_entity.id
_entity.type
_entity.pdbx_description
1 polymer ?
#
loop_
_entity_poly.entity_id
_entity_poly.type
_entity_poly.pdbx_seq_one_letter_code
_entity_poly.pdbx_strand_id
1 'polypeptide(L)'
;MTEKISATQRLVESALLIAMGVVLSLIKIIDLPYGGSVTIASMFPVMLISYRHGLGYGLISATVYGGIQQLLGLKTLSWVSTWQSVLAVILLDYIVAFAVIGLGGLFRGKLNKILRDQVDELLAGAVMVCLLRYICHVISGATVWAGLSIPTRGAIAYSLAYNATYMIPETLVMCIVIYFVGSALDFRFATPVRLARTTKNKVPVLELIAVAIITVALIFDIVLVFSKLQNAETGNWYLTGLGQVNWVLMIIVTAAALAVAVALIVIARSRSKENK
;
A
#
# COMPACT_ATOMS: atom_id res chain seq x y z
N MET A 1 31.11 19.21 -2.94
CA MET A 1 31.18 18.24 -1.82
C MET A 1 29.74 17.92 -1.43
N THR A 2 29.29 16.68 -1.56
CA THR A 2 27.98 16.27 -1.08
C THR A 2 28.01 16.31 0.45
N GLU A 3 27.22 17.19 1.08
CA GLU A 3 27.14 17.22 2.54
C GLU A 3 26.74 15.85 3.08
N LYS A 4 27.51 15.36 4.05
CA LYS A 4 27.25 14.08 4.69
C LYS A 4 26.22 14.30 5.79
N ILE A 5 25.03 13.71 5.63
CA ILE A 5 23.96 13.74 6.64
C ILE A 5 24.51 13.19 7.97
N SER A 6 24.46 14.01 9.03
CA SER A 6 24.92 13.65 10.38
C SER A 6 24.02 12.57 11.02
N ALA A 7 24.51 11.88 12.04
CA ALA A 7 23.72 10.87 12.76
C ALA A 7 22.46 11.49 13.40
N THR A 8 22.59 12.67 14.01
CA THR A 8 21.47 13.42 14.59
C THR A 8 20.43 13.79 13.54
N GLN A 9 20.87 14.27 12.37
CA GLN A 9 19.96 14.63 11.30
C GLN A 9 19.19 13.41 10.77
N ARG A 10 19.84 12.25 10.59
CA ARG A 10 19.16 11.00 10.20
C ARG A 10 18.10 10.57 11.21
N LEU A 11 18.40 10.70 12.50
CA LEU A 11 17.46 10.34 13.56
C LEU A 11 16.23 11.25 13.54
N VAL A 12 16.44 12.57 13.43
CA VAL A 12 15.35 13.56 13.38
C VAL A 12 14.51 13.39 12.10
N GLU A 13 15.14 13.22 10.93
CA GLU A 13 14.43 12.96 9.67
C GLU A 13 13.58 11.68 9.77
N SER A 14 14.13 10.61 10.34
CA SER A 14 13.41 9.35 10.53
C SER A 14 12.21 9.52 11.47
N ALA A 15 12.38 10.23 12.59
CA ALA A 15 11.30 10.51 13.54
C ALA A 15 10.16 11.34 12.90
N LEU A 16 10.50 12.37 12.12
CA LEU A 16 9.53 13.18 11.40
C LEU A 16 8.76 12.37 10.35
N LEU A 17 9.46 11.51 9.61
CA LEU A 17 8.84 10.64 8.62
C LEU A 17 7.94 9.56 9.26
N ILE A 18 8.34 9.00 10.40
CA ILE A 18 7.46 8.11 11.19
C ILE A 18 6.21 8.87 11.64
N ALA A 19 6.36 10.06 12.22
CA ALA A 19 5.23 10.87 12.69
C ALA A 19 4.28 11.23 11.53
N MET A 20 4.81 11.59 10.37
CA MET A 20 4.02 11.82 9.15
C MET A 20 3.26 10.57 8.73
N GLY A 21 3.92 9.40 8.72
CA GLY A 21 3.26 8.12 8.44
C GLY A 21 2.12 7.84 9.42
N VAL A 22 2.31 8.11 10.71
CA VAL A 22 1.28 7.94 11.74
C VAL A 22 0.09 8.84 11.46
N VAL A 23 0.30 10.15 11.22
CA VAL A 23 -0.80 11.07 10.91
C VAL A 23 -1.57 10.62 9.66
N LEU A 24 -0.86 10.21 8.61
CA LEU A 24 -1.49 9.70 7.40
C LEU A 24 -2.27 8.39 7.63
N SER A 25 -1.84 7.54 8.56
CA SER A 25 -2.55 6.30 8.92
C SER A 25 -3.87 6.54 9.67
N LEU A 26 -4.01 7.69 10.33
CA LEU A 26 -5.26 8.08 10.98
C LEU A 26 -6.34 8.48 9.97
N ILE A 27 -5.94 8.90 8.76
CA ILE A 27 -6.86 9.27 7.68
C ILE A 27 -7.11 8.04 6.81
N LYS A 28 -8.12 7.26 7.20
CA LYS A 28 -8.55 6.07 6.47
C LYS A 28 -9.62 6.43 5.44
N ILE A 29 -9.32 6.12 4.19
CA ILE A 29 -10.27 6.18 3.06
C ILE A 29 -11.29 5.03 3.19
N ILE A 30 -10.80 3.86 3.62
CA ILE A 30 -11.59 2.65 3.86
C ILE A 30 -11.08 1.99 5.14
N ASP A 31 -12.00 1.54 5.99
CA ASP A 31 -11.69 0.77 7.20
C ASP A 31 -12.54 -0.50 7.21
N LEU A 32 -11.90 -1.67 7.30
CA LEU A 32 -12.57 -2.96 7.24
C LEU A 32 -12.75 -3.55 8.66
N PRO A 33 -13.83 -4.32 8.91
CA PRO A 33 -14.27 -4.68 10.26
C PRO A 33 -13.31 -5.60 11.04
N TYR A 34 -12.49 -6.40 10.35
CA TYR A 34 -11.49 -7.30 10.97
C TYR A 34 -10.06 -6.83 10.75
N GLY A 35 -9.88 -5.52 10.61
CA GLY A 35 -8.61 -4.94 10.21
C GLY A 35 -8.45 -4.94 8.69
N GLY A 36 -7.40 -4.24 8.26
CA GLY A 36 -7.27 -3.80 6.88
C GLY A 36 -7.87 -2.42 6.70
N SER A 37 -7.08 -1.51 6.14
CA SER A 37 -7.53 -0.16 5.84
C SER A 37 -6.77 0.36 4.63
N VAL A 38 -7.39 1.28 3.91
CA VAL A 38 -6.76 2.04 2.83
C VAL A 38 -6.55 3.45 3.33
N THR A 39 -5.30 3.90 3.34
CA THR A 39 -4.86 5.18 3.89
C THR A 39 -4.35 6.10 2.79
N ILE A 40 -4.03 7.36 3.13
CA ILE A 40 -3.41 8.29 2.18
C ILE A 40 -1.89 8.04 2.12
N ALA A 41 -1.51 6.85 1.63
CA ALA A 41 -0.13 6.39 1.48
C ALA A 41 0.72 6.49 2.76
N SER A 42 0.16 6.08 3.91
CA SER A 42 0.84 6.15 5.22
C SER A 42 2.17 5.41 5.29
N MET A 43 2.35 4.39 4.45
CA MET A 43 3.59 3.60 4.35
C MET A 43 4.72 4.37 3.64
N PHE A 44 4.40 5.36 2.80
CA PHE A 44 5.38 6.03 1.95
C PHE A 44 6.43 6.83 2.74
N PRO A 45 6.09 7.68 3.73
CA PRO A 45 7.09 8.37 4.55
C PRO A 45 8.09 7.42 5.20
N VAL A 46 7.62 6.30 5.74
CA VAL A 46 8.45 5.28 6.40
C VAL A 46 9.34 4.57 5.37
N MET A 47 8.80 4.21 4.21
CA MET A 47 9.56 3.66 3.10
C MET A 47 10.69 4.61 2.68
N LEU A 48 10.42 5.92 2.67
CA LEU A 48 11.38 6.94 2.27
C LEU A 48 12.62 6.99 3.19
N ILE A 49 12.48 6.63 4.47
CA ILE A 49 13.62 6.51 5.40
C ILE A 49 14.65 5.51 4.86
N SER A 50 14.18 4.34 4.44
CA SER A 50 15.04 3.30 3.87
C SER A 50 15.70 3.75 2.57
N TYR A 51 14.95 4.49 1.74
CA TYR A 51 15.46 5.05 0.50
C TYR A 51 16.53 6.11 0.78
N ARG A 52 16.34 7.02 1.76
CA ARG A 52 17.26 8.12 2.05
C ARG A 52 18.50 7.72 2.85
N HIS A 53 18.31 6.92 3.90
CA HIS A 53 19.36 6.62 4.88
C HIS A 53 19.89 5.19 4.80
N GLY A 54 19.30 4.36 3.94
CA GLY A 54 19.69 2.96 3.74
C GLY A 54 18.83 1.98 4.54
N LEU A 55 18.99 0.70 4.21
CA LEU A 55 18.11 -0.37 4.70
C LEU A 55 18.12 -0.54 6.22
N GLY A 56 19.28 -0.39 6.89
CA GLY A 56 19.37 -0.54 8.34
C GLY A 56 18.48 0.46 9.10
N TYR A 57 18.56 1.75 8.74
CA TYR A 57 17.70 2.78 9.31
C TYR A 57 16.23 2.57 8.92
N GLY A 58 15.99 2.14 7.68
CA GLY A 58 14.67 1.78 7.19
C GLY A 58 13.97 0.70 8.01
N LEU A 59 14.64 -0.43 8.21
CA LEU A 59 14.10 -1.59 8.94
C LEU A 59 13.80 -1.26 10.42
N ILE A 60 14.71 -0.55 11.09
CA ILE A 60 14.50 -0.13 12.49
C ILE A 60 13.31 0.84 12.57
N SER A 61 13.28 1.85 11.70
CA SER A 61 12.21 2.86 11.69
C SER A 61 10.85 2.26 11.34
N ALA A 62 10.82 1.30 10.41
CA ALA A 62 9.61 0.60 10.01
C ALA A 62 9.11 -0.35 11.11
N THR A 63 10.01 -0.98 11.87
CA THR A 63 9.67 -1.75 13.08
C THR A 63 9.05 -0.84 14.15
N VAL A 64 9.66 0.32 14.40
CA VAL A 64 9.11 1.32 15.35
C VAL A 64 7.73 1.79 14.91
N TYR A 65 7.57 2.10 13.62
CA TYR A 65 6.28 2.43 13.05
C TYR A 65 5.26 1.31 13.27
N GLY A 66 5.63 0.04 13.03
CA GLY A 66 4.79 -1.12 13.32
C GLY A 66 4.37 -1.23 14.78
N GLY A 67 5.28 -0.93 15.72
CA GLY A 67 4.95 -0.86 17.15
C GLY A 67 3.93 0.24 17.46
N ILE A 68 4.06 1.42 16.85
CA ILE A 68 3.06 2.50 17.02
C ILE A 68 1.71 2.07 16.42
N GLN A 69 1.71 1.46 15.24
CA GLN A 69 0.49 0.94 14.62
C GLN A 69 -0.18 -0.15 15.46
N GLN A 70 0.60 -1.00 16.13
CA GLN A 70 0.07 -1.98 17.09
C GLN A 70 -0.60 -1.31 18.28
N LEU A 71 -0.01 -0.25 18.83
CA LEU A 71 -0.60 0.51 19.94
C LEU A 71 -1.91 1.19 19.54
N LEU A 72 -1.98 1.72 18.31
CA LEU A 72 -3.22 2.28 17.76
C LEU A 72 -4.25 1.19 17.39
N GLY A 73 -3.79 -0.03 17.10
CA GLY A 73 -4.59 -1.17 16.68
C GLY A 73 -4.90 -2.20 17.76
N LEU A 74 -4.71 -1.88 19.05
CA LEU A 74 -4.85 -2.84 20.18
C LEU A 74 -6.19 -3.56 20.23
N LYS A 75 -7.26 -2.96 19.71
CA LYS A 75 -8.58 -3.61 19.57
C LYS A 75 -8.49 -4.97 18.86
N THR A 76 -7.54 -5.15 17.95
CA THR A 76 -7.33 -6.41 17.21
C THR A 76 -6.93 -7.57 18.14
N LEU A 77 -6.21 -7.29 19.23
CA LEU A 77 -5.76 -8.30 20.17
C LEU A 77 -6.89 -8.81 21.08
N SER A 78 -7.99 -8.07 21.25
CA SER A 78 -9.11 -8.53 22.09
C SER A 78 -9.93 -9.65 21.45
N TRP A 79 -9.75 -9.92 20.15
CA TRP A 79 -10.47 -10.96 19.42
C TRP A 79 -9.77 -12.33 19.51
N VAL A 80 -8.50 -12.35 19.94
CA VAL A 80 -7.68 -13.55 20.02
C VAL A 80 -7.41 -13.89 21.49
N SER A 81 -7.59 -15.16 21.87
CA SER A 81 -7.54 -15.58 23.28
C SER A 81 -6.35 -16.47 23.62
N THR A 82 -5.70 -17.10 22.63
CA THR A 82 -4.53 -17.96 22.88
C THR A 82 -3.23 -17.17 22.78
N TRP A 83 -2.22 -17.53 23.58
CA TRP A 83 -0.93 -16.84 23.56
C TRP A 83 -0.24 -16.97 22.19
N GLN A 84 -0.43 -18.10 21.47
CA GLN A 84 0.09 -18.30 20.12
C GLN A 84 -0.57 -17.34 19.13
N SER A 85 -1.90 -17.19 19.18
CA SER A 85 -2.62 -16.26 18.30
C SER A 85 -2.24 -14.80 18.59
N VAL A 86 -2.07 -14.43 19.87
CA VAL A 86 -1.62 -13.08 20.25
C VAL A 86 -0.23 -12.79 19.69
N LEU A 87 0.72 -13.72 19.88
CA LEU A 87 2.07 -13.56 19.35
C LEU A 87 2.08 -13.50 17.82
N ALA A 88 1.30 -14.34 17.16
CA ALA A 88 1.18 -14.37 15.72
C ALA A 88 0.59 -13.05 15.17
N VAL A 89 -0.45 -12.48 15.79
CA VAL A 89 -0.99 -11.16 15.38
C VAL A 89 0.06 -10.07 15.57
N ILE A 90 0.70 -10.00 16.74
CA ILE A 90 1.73 -8.98 17.02
C ILE A 90 2.84 -9.03 15.96
N LEU A 91 3.28 -10.23 15.59
CA LEU A 91 4.35 -10.38 14.61
C LEU A 91 3.84 -10.19 13.17
N LEU A 92 2.84 -10.94 12.74
CA LEU A 92 2.44 -11.03 11.34
C LEU A 92 1.51 -9.90 10.89
N ASP A 93 0.71 -9.29 11.76
CA ASP A 93 -0.16 -8.16 11.38
C ASP A 93 0.53 -6.81 11.62
N TYR A 94 1.49 -6.77 12.54
CA TYR A 94 2.16 -5.54 12.94
C TYR A 94 3.67 -5.58 12.72
N ILE A 95 4.45 -6.16 13.64
CA ILE A 95 5.91 -5.96 13.68
C ILE A 95 6.59 -6.35 12.36
N VAL A 96 6.41 -7.58 11.88
CA VAL A 96 7.01 -8.07 10.62
C VAL A 96 6.35 -7.41 9.42
N ALA A 97 5.01 -7.32 9.40
CA ALA A 97 4.26 -6.70 8.31
C ALA A 97 4.64 -5.23 8.06
N PHE A 98 4.97 -4.48 9.10
CA PHE A 98 5.47 -3.11 8.95
C PHE A 98 6.99 -3.09 8.76
N ALA A 99 7.77 -3.94 9.40
CA ALA A 99 9.24 -3.97 9.24
C ALA A 99 9.66 -4.14 7.77
N VAL A 100 8.95 -4.97 6.98
CA VAL A 100 9.24 -5.16 5.55
C VAL A 100 9.15 -3.87 4.72
N ILE A 101 8.43 -2.83 5.19
CA ILE A 101 8.40 -1.51 4.54
C ILE A 101 9.81 -0.89 4.49
N GLY A 102 10.64 -1.19 5.49
CA GLY A 102 12.04 -0.78 5.55
C GLY A 102 12.92 -1.34 4.42
N LEU A 103 12.41 -2.26 3.60
CA LEU A 103 13.07 -2.78 2.40
C LEU A 103 12.80 -1.95 1.14
N GLY A 104 11.92 -0.94 1.18
CA GLY A 104 11.53 -0.20 -0.03
C GLY A 104 12.67 0.57 -0.70
N GLY A 105 13.75 0.85 0.02
CA GLY A 105 14.99 1.44 -0.49
C GLY A 105 15.93 0.47 -1.20
N LEU A 106 15.59 -0.82 -1.30
CA LEU A 106 16.50 -1.88 -1.79
C LEU A 106 17.05 -1.62 -3.19
N PHE A 107 16.23 -0.99 -4.05
CA PHE A 107 16.53 -0.73 -5.46
C PHE A 107 17.31 0.56 -5.71
N ARG A 108 17.55 1.39 -4.68
CA ARG A 108 18.23 2.68 -4.82
C ARG A 108 19.60 2.53 -5.48
N GLY A 109 19.78 3.16 -6.64
CA GLY A 109 21.04 3.20 -7.40
C GLY A 109 21.48 1.87 -8.00
N LYS A 110 20.67 0.80 -7.87
CA LYS A 110 21.03 -0.56 -8.32
C LYS A 110 20.47 -0.90 -9.69
N LEU A 111 19.40 -0.23 -10.09
CA LEU A 111 18.71 -0.51 -11.35
C LEU A 111 19.00 0.52 -12.44
N ASN A 112 20.06 1.33 -12.33
CA ASN A 112 20.44 2.38 -13.28
C ASN A 112 20.53 1.96 -14.78
N LYS A 113 20.56 0.65 -15.09
CA LYS A 113 20.50 0.11 -16.47
C LYS A 113 19.08 -0.24 -16.95
N ILE A 114 18.13 -0.46 -16.05
CA ILE A 114 16.75 -0.94 -16.33
C ILE A 114 15.71 0.13 -15.93
N LEU A 115 15.86 0.70 -14.73
CA LEU A 115 15.04 1.77 -14.17
C LEU A 115 15.83 3.07 -14.31
N ARG A 116 15.27 4.05 -15.03
CA ARG A 116 16.04 5.22 -15.50
C ARG A 116 15.96 6.39 -14.52
N ASP A 117 15.00 6.36 -13.60
CA ASP A 117 14.69 7.46 -12.68
C ASP A 117 14.41 6.96 -11.26
N GLN A 118 14.58 7.81 -10.25
CA GLN A 118 14.30 7.48 -8.84
C GLN A 118 12.85 7.05 -8.61
N VAL A 119 11.92 7.55 -9.44
CA VAL A 119 10.50 7.20 -9.37
C VAL A 119 10.32 5.71 -9.59
N ASP A 120 10.99 5.16 -10.60
CA ASP A 120 10.93 3.75 -10.93
C ASP A 120 11.47 2.89 -9.77
N GLU A 121 12.58 3.31 -9.15
CA GLU A 121 13.16 2.62 -7.99
C GLU A 121 12.21 2.60 -6.80
N LEU A 122 11.58 3.74 -6.51
CA LEU A 122 10.59 3.89 -5.44
C LEU A 122 9.34 3.06 -5.72
N LEU A 123 8.85 3.03 -6.97
CA LEU A 123 7.70 2.22 -7.37
C LEU A 123 7.98 0.72 -7.25
N ALA A 124 9.15 0.26 -7.71
CA ALA A 124 9.57 -1.13 -7.55
C ALA A 124 9.67 -1.50 -6.07
N GLY A 125 10.23 -0.60 -5.25
CA GLY A 125 10.29 -0.74 -3.80
C GLY A 125 8.91 -0.87 -3.18
N ALA A 126 7.97 0.01 -3.53
CA ALA A 126 6.61 0.02 -3.02
C ALA A 126 5.85 -1.27 -3.33
N VAL A 127 5.88 -1.71 -4.59
CA VAL A 127 5.23 -2.97 -5.00
C VAL A 127 5.80 -4.16 -4.23
N MET A 128 7.12 -4.22 -4.10
CA MET A 128 7.79 -5.29 -3.35
C MET A 128 7.36 -5.30 -1.88
N VAL A 129 7.42 -4.17 -1.18
CA VAL A 129 7.10 -4.13 0.25
C VAL A 129 5.62 -4.35 0.52
N CYS A 130 4.74 -3.87 -0.35
CA CYS A 130 3.31 -4.14 -0.26
C CYS A 130 2.99 -5.62 -0.49
N LEU A 131 3.68 -6.27 -1.43
CA LEU A 131 3.53 -7.72 -1.65
C LEU A 131 4.01 -8.51 -0.43
N LEU A 132 5.18 -8.18 0.13
CA LEU A 132 5.69 -8.85 1.33
C LEU A 132 4.74 -8.67 2.52
N ARG A 133 4.22 -7.45 2.73
CA ARG A 133 3.24 -7.17 3.77
C ARG A 133 1.93 -7.92 3.55
N TYR A 134 1.46 -8.01 2.30
CA TYR A 134 0.29 -8.79 1.95
C TYR A 134 0.48 -10.28 2.26
N ILE A 135 1.66 -10.84 1.97
CA ILE A 135 1.98 -12.23 2.34
C ILE A 135 1.89 -12.43 3.86
N CYS A 136 2.42 -11.50 4.68
CA CYS A 136 2.29 -11.57 6.14
C CYS A 136 0.83 -11.64 6.58
N HIS A 137 -0.01 -10.74 6.05
CA HIS A 137 -1.44 -10.69 6.37
C HIS A 137 -2.21 -11.92 5.88
N VAL A 138 -1.81 -12.48 4.72
CA VAL A 138 -2.42 -13.72 4.21
C VAL A 138 -2.11 -14.90 5.13
N ILE A 139 -0.84 -15.03 5.57
CA ILE A 139 -0.43 -16.07 6.51
C ILE A 139 -1.18 -15.90 7.84
N SER A 140 -1.22 -14.70 8.39
CA SER A 140 -1.96 -14.40 9.62
C SER A 140 -3.45 -14.73 9.46
N GLY A 141 -4.08 -14.28 8.38
CA GLY A 141 -5.49 -14.55 8.09
C GLY A 141 -5.82 -16.04 8.01
N ALA A 142 -4.96 -16.82 7.35
CA ALA A 142 -5.17 -18.24 7.16
C ALA A 142 -4.89 -19.09 8.41
N THR A 143 -4.06 -18.59 9.34
CA THR A 143 -3.58 -19.37 10.51
C THR A 143 -4.20 -18.92 11.83
N VAL A 144 -4.45 -17.62 12.01
CA VAL A 144 -4.95 -17.05 13.27
C VAL A 144 -6.42 -16.70 13.17
N TRP A 145 -6.82 -16.09 12.06
CA TRP A 145 -8.17 -15.56 11.89
C TRP A 145 -9.17 -16.62 11.37
N ALA A 146 -8.69 -17.79 10.97
CA ALA A 146 -9.51 -18.93 10.59
C ALA A 146 -10.33 -19.46 11.77
N GLY A 147 -11.64 -19.55 11.61
CA GLY A 147 -12.59 -19.89 12.67
C GLY A 147 -12.98 -18.72 13.59
N LEU A 148 -12.34 -17.55 13.47
CA LEU A 148 -12.69 -16.33 14.21
C LEU A 148 -13.46 -15.35 13.32
N SER A 149 -12.80 -14.85 12.27
CA SER A 149 -13.38 -13.89 11.32
C SER A 149 -13.39 -14.40 9.87
N ILE A 150 -12.73 -15.54 9.63
CA ILE A 150 -12.58 -16.19 8.32
C ILE A 150 -13.06 -17.65 8.43
N PRO A 151 -13.79 -18.21 7.45
CA PRO A 151 -14.19 -19.61 7.48
C PRO A 151 -13.00 -20.58 7.59
N THR A 152 -13.11 -21.60 8.44
CA THR A 152 -12.05 -22.62 8.61
C THR A 152 -11.83 -23.42 7.33
N ARG A 153 -12.90 -23.74 6.58
CA ARG A 153 -12.79 -24.39 5.28
C ARG A 153 -12.40 -23.37 4.22
N GLY A 154 -11.30 -23.63 3.52
CA GLY A 154 -10.82 -22.72 2.47
C GLY A 154 -10.15 -21.45 3.00
N ALA A 155 -9.68 -21.45 4.26
CA ALA A 155 -9.10 -20.28 4.92
C ALA A 155 -8.00 -19.57 4.11
N ILE A 156 -7.17 -20.32 3.38
CA ILE A 156 -6.13 -19.72 2.50
C ILE A 156 -6.75 -18.91 1.38
N ALA A 157 -7.69 -19.50 0.62
CA ALA A 157 -8.36 -18.81 -0.48
C ALA A 157 -9.12 -17.58 0.01
N TYR A 158 -9.75 -17.70 1.17
CA TYR A 158 -10.43 -16.59 1.80
C TYR A 158 -9.46 -15.50 2.25
N SER A 159 -8.38 -15.86 2.95
CA SER A 159 -7.37 -14.91 3.43
C SER A 159 -6.70 -14.16 2.28
N LEU A 160 -6.44 -14.85 1.16
CA LEU A 160 -6.01 -14.21 -0.09
C LEU A 160 -7.02 -13.15 -0.54
N ALA A 161 -8.29 -13.54 -0.74
CA ALA A 161 -9.31 -12.61 -1.20
C ALA A 161 -9.53 -11.43 -0.24
N TYR A 162 -9.68 -11.69 1.06
CA TYR A 162 -9.86 -10.67 2.10
C TYR A 162 -8.69 -9.70 2.13
N ASN A 163 -7.45 -10.17 2.22
CA ASN A 163 -6.33 -9.24 2.34
C ASN A 163 -6.07 -8.45 1.05
N ALA A 164 -6.42 -9.02 -0.13
CA ALA A 164 -6.30 -8.33 -1.40
C ALA A 164 -7.23 -7.10 -1.47
N THR A 165 -8.36 -7.14 -0.76
CA THR A 165 -9.38 -6.08 -0.78
C THR A 165 -8.87 -4.72 -0.31
N TYR A 166 -7.92 -4.67 0.61
CA TYR A 166 -7.34 -3.42 1.07
C TYR A 166 -5.87 -3.27 0.64
N MET A 167 -5.11 -4.37 0.51
CA MET A 167 -3.71 -4.28 0.11
C MET A 167 -3.53 -3.84 -1.34
N ILE A 168 -4.40 -4.26 -2.27
CA ILE A 168 -4.29 -3.80 -3.67
C ILE A 168 -4.59 -2.30 -3.76
N PRO A 169 -5.73 -1.80 -3.23
CA PRO A 169 -5.97 -0.35 -3.16
C PRO A 169 -4.87 0.45 -2.46
N GLU A 170 -4.38 -0.02 -1.30
CA GLU A 170 -3.30 0.63 -0.56
C GLU A 170 -2.03 0.74 -1.40
N THR A 171 -1.68 -0.34 -2.13
CA THR A 171 -0.54 -0.35 -3.06
C THR A 171 -0.71 0.66 -4.18
N LEU A 172 -1.90 0.74 -4.75
CA LEU A 172 -2.19 1.67 -5.85
C LEU A 172 -2.12 3.12 -5.38
N VAL A 173 -2.71 3.44 -4.23
CA VAL A 173 -2.60 4.79 -3.61
C VAL A 173 -1.14 5.14 -3.34
N MET A 174 -0.36 4.20 -2.80
CA MET A 174 1.06 4.38 -2.54
C MET A 174 1.85 4.65 -3.84
N CYS A 175 1.61 3.88 -4.90
CA CYS A 175 2.24 4.08 -6.21
C CYS A 175 1.89 5.44 -6.82
N ILE A 176 0.63 5.88 -6.73
CA ILE A 176 0.19 7.19 -7.23
C ILE A 176 0.93 8.32 -6.50
N VAL A 177 0.98 8.27 -5.17
CA VAL A 177 1.66 9.29 -4.35
C VAL A 177 3.16 9.31 -4.65
N ILE A 178 3.81 8.15 -4.71
CA ILE A 178 5.23 8.03 -5.09
C ILE A 178 5.49 8.67 -6.44
N TYR A 179 4.64 8.35 -7.41
CA TYR A 179 4.79 8.87 -8.76
C TYR A 179 4.77 10.40 -8.76
N PHE A 180 3.79 11.02 -8.10
CA PHE A 180 3.67 12.49 -8.07
C PHE A 180 4.79 13.16 -7.29
N VAL A 181 5.06 12.67 -6.07
CA VAL A 181 6.05 13.31 -5.20
C VAL A 181 7.47 13.05 -5.73
N GLY A 182 7.78 11.83 -6.17
CA GLY A 182 9.08 11.49 -6.76
C GLY A 182 9.33 12.16 -8.12
N SER A 183 8.28 12.51 -8.87
CA SER A 183 8.44 13.32 -10.10
C SER A 183 8.72 14.79 -9.80
N ALA A 184 8.40 15.26 -8.58
CA ALA A 184 8.59 16.65 -8.16
C ALA A 184 9.87 16.87 -7.35
N LEU A 185 10.26 15.90 -6.52
CA LEU A 185 11.34 16.01 -5.54
C LEU A 185 12.37 14.89 -5.73
N ASP A 186 13.66 15.22 -5.68
CA ASP A 186 14.76 14.28 -5.63
C ASP A 186 15.16 13.97 -4.19
N PHE A 187 15.00 12.72 -3.80
CA PHE A 187 15.25 12.27 -2.43
C PHE A 187 16.66 11.75 -2.21
N ARG A 188 17.52 11.75 -3.23
CA ARG A 188 18.86 11.16 -3.15
C ARG A 188 19.87 12.09 -2.48
N PHE A 189 19.58 13.38 -2.45
CA PHE A 189 20.42 14.42 -1.84
C PHE A 189 20.13 14.61 -0.34
N ALA A 190 21.08 15.23 0.37
CA ALA A 190 20.98 15.53 1.79
C ALA A 190 19.73 16.37 2.09
N THR A 191 19.52 17.45 1.34
CA THR A 191 18.26 18.19 1.29
C THR A 191 17.48 17.75 0.05
N PRO A 192 16.20 17.34 0.17
CA PRO A 192 15.39 17.06 -1.00
C PRO A 192 15.32 18.29 -1.90
N VAL A 193 15.68 18.13 -3.17
CA VAL A 193 15.72 19.22 -4.15
C VAL A 193 14.62 19.03 -5.18
N ARG A 194 14.00 20.14 -5.60
CA ARG A 194 12.99 20.11 -6.65
C ARG A 194 13.65 19.72 -7.97
N LEU A 195 13.08 18.71 -8.64
CA LEU A 195 13.54 18.35 -9.98
C LEU A 195 13.18 19.48 -10.95
N ALA A 196 14.17 19.95 -11.71
CA ALA A 196 13.90 20.86 -12.83
C ALA A 196 12.97 20.15 -13.81
N ARG A 197 11.86 20.80 -14.19
CA ARG A 197 10.89 20.25 -15.13
C ARG A 197 11.56 20.13 -16.50
N THR A 198 12.19 18.99 -16.78
CA THR A 198 12.74 18.71 -18.10
C THR A 198 11.59 18.42 -19.06
N THR A 199 11.67 18.92 -20.30
CA THR A 199 10.66 18.71 -21.35
C THR A 199 10.44 17.24 -21.70
N LYS A 200 11.35 16.34 -21.28
CA LYS A 200 11.26 14.88 -21.45
C LYS A 200 10.36 14.18 -20.41
N ASN A 201 10.25 14.69 -19.19
CA ASN A 201 9.39 14.14 -18.16
C ASN A 201 8.05 14.89 -18.13
N LYS A 202 7.27 14.78 -19.22
CA LYS A 202 5.84 15.07 -19.11
C LYS A 202 5.26 13.98 -18.22
N VAL A 203 4.79 14.36 -17.05
CA VAL A 203 3.98 13.47 -16.21
C VAL A 203 2.87 12.88 -17.10
N PRO A 204 2.78 11.56 -17.31
CA PRO A 204 1.65 10.93 -17.99
C PRO A 204 0.36 11.06 -17.17
N VAL A 205 -0.14 12.28 -17.05
CA VAL A 205 -1.37 12.62 -16.32
C VAL A 205 -2.53 11.74 -16.79
N LEU A 206 -2.64 11.47 -18.09
CA LEU A 206 -3.66 10.60 -18.66
C LEU A 206 -3.52 9.13 -18.21
N GLU A 207 -2.29 8.60 -18.17
CA GLU A 207 -2.06 7.21 -17.72
C GLU A 207 -2.27 7.10 -16.20
N LEU A 208 -1.96 8.15 -15.43
CA LEU A 208 -2.24 8.21 -13.99
C LEU A 208 -3.72 8.28 -13.70
N ILE A 209 -4.47 9.09 -14.44
CA ILE A 209 -5.93 9.13 -14.33
C ILE A 209 -6.51 7.75 -14.68
N ALA A 210 -5.98 7.08 -15.71
CA ALA A 210 -6.38 5.72 -16.06
C ALA A 210 -6.14 4.73 -14.91
N VAL A 211 -4.96 4.77 -14.28
CA VAL A 211 -4.64 3.92 -13.11
C VAL A 211 -5.54 4.25 -11.92
N ALA A 212 -5.79 5.53 -11.64
CA ALA A 212 -6.68 5.95 -10.56
C ALA A 212 -8.13 5.47 -10.78
N ILE A 213 -8.64 5.55 -12.01
CA ILE A 213 -9.98 5.06 -12.37
C ILE A 213 -10.07 3.54 -12.14
N ILE A 214 -9.07 2.77 -12.59
CA ILE A 214 -9.02 1.32 -12.34
C ILE A 214 -8.98 1.03 -10.83
N THR A 215 -8.19 1.81 -10.08
CA THR A 215 -8.07 1.66 -8.62
C THR A 215 -9.40 1.89 -7.93
N VAL A 216 -10.11 2.97 -8.28
CA VAL A 216 -11.43 3.32 -7.71
C VAL A 216 -12.47 2.27 -8.08
N ALA A 217 -12.47 1.76 -9.31
CA ALA A 217 -13.38 0.70 -9.73
C ALA A 217 -13.11 -0.61 -8.97
N LEU A 218 -11.84 -0.99 -8.82
CA LEU A 218 -11.48 -2.17 -8.04
C LEU A 218 -11.92 -2.04 -6.57
N ILE A 219 -11.67 -0.87 -5.96
CA ILE A 219 -12.17 -0.53 -4.62
C ILE A 219 -13.69 -0.69 -4.54
N PHE A 220 -14.41 -0.13 -5.52
CA PHE A 220 -15.86 -0.21 -5.58
C PHE A 220 -16.34 -1.66 -5.65
N ASP A 221 -15.77 -2.46 -6.54
CA ASP A 221 -16.13 -3.87 -6.74
C ASP A 221 -15.90 -4.68 -5.45
N ILE A 222 -14.76 -4.43 -4.80
CA ILE A 222 -14.42 -5.01 -3.51
C ILE A 222 -15.51 -4.69 -2.47
N VAL A 223 -15.86 -3.42 -2.29
CA VAL A 223 -16.85 -2.99 -1.30
C VAL A 223 -18.23 -3.56 -1.63
N LEU A 224 -18.61 -3.55 -2.91
CA LEU A 224 -19.88 -4.07 -3.39
C LEU A 224 -20.05 -5.55 -3.06
N VAL A 225 -19.02 -6.36 -3.32
CA VAL A 225 -19.03 -7.80 -3.06
C VAL A 225 -18.96 -8.08 -1.54
N PHE A 226 -18.03 -7.42 -0.84
CA PHE A 226 -17.81 -7.65 0.60
C PHE A 226 -19.03 -7.28 1.44
N SER A 227 -19.71 -6.18 1.12
CA SER A 227 -20.89 -5.73 1.86
C SER A 227 -22.06 -6.73 1.87
N LYS A 228 -22.08 -7.69 0.93
CA LYS A 228 -23.11 -8.73 0.83
C LYS A 228 -22.69 -10.05 1.40
N LEU A 229 -21.38 -10.30 1.40
CA LEU A 229 -20.80 -11.48 1.99
C LEU A 229 -20.78 -11.43 3.53
N GLN A 230 -20.88 -10.24 4.11
CA GLN A 230 -20.79 -10.02 5.55
C GLN A 230 -21.98 -9.25 6.10
N ASN A 231 -22.57 -9.75 7.19
CA ASN A 231 -23.58 -8.99 7.94
C ASN A 231 -22.90 -7.87 8.75
N ALA A 232 -23.38 -6.64 8.55
CA ALA A 232 -22.79 -5.44 9.13
C ALA A 232 -22.93 -5.34 10.66
N GLU A 233 -23.90 -6.02 11.26
CA GLU A 233 -24.20 -5.94 12.70
C GLU A 233 -23.56 -7.08 13.49
N THR A 234 -23.57 -8.30 12.93
CA THR A 234 -23.04 -9.49 13.60
C THR A 234 -21.63 -9.85 13.14
N GLY A 235 -21.16 -9.31 12.02
CA GLY A 235 -19.91 -9.67 11.37
C GLY A 235 -19.91 -11.06 10.74
N ASN A 236 -21.00 -11.82 10.88
CA ASN A 236 -21.12 -13.18 10.37
C ASN A 236 -21.15 -13.19 8.83
N TRP A 237 -20.44 -14.16 8.27
CA TRP A 237 -20.29 -14.30 6.82
C TRP A 237 -21.29 -15.29 6.23
N TYR A 238 -21.91 -14.88 5.13
CA TYR A 238 -22.89 -15.66 4.41
C TYR A 238 -22.45 -15.79 2.95
N LEU A 239 -21.91 -16.95 2.57
CA LEU A 239 -21.57 -17.25 1.16
C LEU A 239 -22.81 -17.20 0.25
N THR A 240 -24.00 -17.44 0.80
CA THR A 240 -25.29 -17.21 0.13
C THR A 240 -25.50 -15.75 -0.27
N GLY A 241 -24.82 -14.82 0.41
CA GLY A 241 -24.80 -13.39 0.10
C GLY A 241 -24.18 -13.05 -1.26
N LEU A 242 -23.37 -13.95 -1.85
CA LEU A 242 -22.93 -13.80 -3.26
C LEU A 242 -24.11 -13.71 -4.22
N GLY A 243 -25.21 -14.41 -3.93
CA GLY A 243 -26.43 -14.32 -4.73
C GLY A 243 -27.12 -12.95 -4.64
N GLN A 244 -26.78 -12.15 -3.64
CA GLN A 244 -27.33 -10.80 -3.42
C GLN A 244 -26.40 -9.69 -3.93
N VAL A 245 -25.21 -10.03 -4.42
CA VAL A 245 -24.31 -9.07 -5.08
C VAL A 245 -24.94 -8.63 -6.39
N ASN A 246 -24.96 -7.32 -6.64
CA ASN A 246 -25.36 -6.79 -7.92
C ASN A 246 -24.22 -6.97 -8.94
N TRP A 247 -24.10 -8.19 -9.46
CA TRP A 247 -23.06 -8.57 -10.42
C TRP A 247 -23.12 -7.75 -11.70
N VAL A 248 -24.32 -7.36 -12.13
CA VAL A 248 -24.51 -6.51 -13.32
C VAL A 248 -23.87 -5.13 -13.08
N LEU A 249 -24.13 -4.51 -11.93
CA LEU A 249 -23.51 -3.24 -11.57
C LEU A 249 -21.99 -3.34 -11.48
N MET A 250 -21.47 -4.39 -10.84
CA MET A 250 -20.03 -4.65 -10.75
C MET A 250 -19.42 -4.71 -12.16
N ILE A 251 -19.93 -5.59 -13.02
CA ILE A 251 -19.44 -5.77 -14.39
C ILE A 251 -19.48 -4.45 -15.18
N ILE A 252 -20.57 -3.68 -15.06
CA ILE A 252 -20.69 -2.38 -15.74
C ILE A 252 -19.62 -1.41 -15.25
N VAL A 253 -19.42 -1.29 -13.93
CA VAL A 253 -18.42 -0.38 -13.35
C VAL A 253 -17.01 -0.79 -13.74
N THR A 254 -16.66 -2.08 -13.62
CA THR A 254 -15.35 -2.59 -14.05
C THR A 254 -15.13 -2.37 -15.55
N ALA A 255 -16.12 -2.69 -16.40
CA ALA A 255 -16.00 -2.56 -17.84
C ALA A 255 -15.89 -1.09 -18.28
N ALA A 256 -16.68 -0.19 -17.69
CA ALA A 256 -16.61 1.24 -17.96
C ALA A 256 -15.25 1.82 -17.52
N ALA A 257 -14.78 1.45 -16.33
CA ALA A 257 -13.48 1.89 -15.82
C ALA A 257 -12.33 1.43 -16.71
N LEU A 258 -12.34 0.17 -17.15
CA LEU A 258 -11.35 -0.36 -18.09
C LEU A 258 -11.44 0.34 -19.45
N ALA A 259 -12.63 0.56 -19.99
CA ALA A 259 -12.81 1.24 -21.28
C ALA A 259 -12.25 2.67 -21.25
N VAL A 260 -12.57 3.44 -20.20
CA VAL A 260 -12.06 4.79 -20.00
C VAL A 260 -10.55 4.78 -19.79
N ALA A 261 -10.03 3.88 -18.96
CA ALA A 261 -8.60 3.76 -18.71
C ALA A 261 -7.81 3.41 -19.98
N VAL A 262 -8.29 2.46 -20.77
CA VAL A 262 -7.70 2.09 -22.06
C VAL A 262 -7.73 3.27 -23.01
N ALA A 263 -8.84 3.99 -23.13
CA ALA A 263 -8.95 5.18 -23.98
C ALA A 263 -7.93 6.26 -23.56
N LEU A 264 -7.80 6.54 -22.26
CA LEU A 264 -6.84 7.50 -21.73
C LEU A 264 -5.39 7.09 -22.02
N ILE A 265 -5.05 5.81 -21.87
CA ILE A 265 -3.70 5.29 -22.19
C ILE A 265 -3.43 5.38 -23.70
N VAL A 266 -4.41 5.04 -24.54
CA VAL A 266 -4.28 5.16 -26.00
C VAL A 266 -4.05 6.62 -26.41
N ILE A 267 -4.81 7.55 -25.85
CA ILE A 267 -4.65 9.00 -26.10
C ILE A 267 -3.29 9.50 -25.57
N ALA A 268 -2.84 9.02 -24.41
CA ALA A 268 -1.54 9.38 -23.86
C ALA A 268 -0.40 8.95 -24.82
N ARG A 269 -0.50 7.71 -25.32
CA ARG A 269 0.50 7.13 -26.23
C ARG A 269 0.47 7.75 -27.62
N SER A 270 -0.70 8.15 -28.15
CA SER A 270 -0.78 8.86 -29.44
C SER A 270 -0.13 10.24 -29.36
N ARG A 271 -0.41 11.00 -28.29
CA ARG A 271 0.21 12.31 -28.03
C ARG A 271 1.72 12.23 -27.84
N SER A 272 2.24 11.13 -27.29
CA SER A 272 3.68 10.92 -27.15
C SER A 272 4.37 10.68 -28.51
N LYS A 273 3.68 10.04 -29.47
CA LYS A 273 4.19 9.81 -30.83
C LYS A 273 4.21 11.08 -31.67
N GLU A 274 3.22 11.97 -31.53
CA GLU A 274 3.16 13.24 -32.28
C GLU A 274 4.18 14.30 -31.80
N ASN A 275 4.73 14.15 -30.59
CA ASN A 275 5.69 15.09 -30.00
C ASN A 275 7.16 14.64 -30.15
N LYS A 276 7.43 13.57 -30.91
CA LYS A 276 8.79 13.10 -31.26
C LYS A 276 9.10 13.51 -32.70
#